data_AF-A0A5T1YU72-F1
#
_entry.id   AF-A0A5T1YU72-F1
#
_cell.length_a   1.000
_cell.length_b   1.000
_cell.length_c   1.000
_cell.angle_alpha   90.00
_cell.angle_beta   90.00
_cell.angle_gamma   90.00
#
_symmetry.space_group_name_H-M   'P 1'
#
loop_
_entity.id
_entity.type
_entity.pdbx_description
1 polymer ?
#
loop_
_entity_poly.entity_id
_entity_poly.type
_entity_poly.pdbx_seq_one_letter_code
_entity_poly.pdbx_strand_id
1 'polypeptide(L)'
;MVYEIQKNFLLSDCTLLENLKKDNIPFRNSKFETFYTQITSNHSVKFQSFCNEFYKITKFNNSILEQNQEEKISKKKFEKARK
;
A
#
# COMPACT_ATOMS: atom_id res chain seq x y z
N MET A 1 18.58 -6.16 10.38
CA MET A 1 17.42 -5.43 9.80
C MET A 1 17.74 -5.21 8.32
N VAL A 2 16.88 -5.69 7.42
CA VAL A 2 17.08 -5.56 5.96
C VAL A 2 16.12 -4.50 5.45
N TYR A 3 16.61 -3.56 4.65
CA TYR A 3 15.80 -2.49 4.07
C TYR A 3 15.43 -2.86 2.63
N GLU A 4 14.19 -2.60 2.26
CA GLU A 4 13.72 -2.77 0.89
C GLU A 4 14.10 -1.56 0.04
N ILE A 5 14.54 -1.81 -1.20
CA ILE A 5 14.81 -0.77 -2.20
C ILE A 5 13.74 -0.88 -3.27
N GLN A 6 12.90 0.15 -3.39
CA GLN A 6 11.80 0.20 -4.35
C GLN A 6 11.87 1.46 -5.22
N LYS A 7 11.51 1.34 -6.50
CA LYS A 7 11.26 2.48 -7.41
C LYS A 7 9.90 2.32 -8.06
N ASN A 8 9.15 3.42 -8.15
CA ASN A 8 7.83 3.45 -8.75
C ASN A 8 7.89 4.20 -10.09
N PHE A 9 7.25 3.64 -11.11
CA PHE A 9 7.17 4.21 -12.45
C PHE A 9 5.70 4.37 -12.85
N LEU A 10 5.37 5.49 -13.47
CA LEU A 10 4.08 5.66 -14.14
C LEU A 10 4.12 4.92 -15.47
N LEU A 11 3.08 4.15 -15.75
CA LEU A 11 2.90 3.46 -17.03
C LEU A 11 1.90 4.25 -17.87
N SER A 12 2.21 4.44 -19.16
CA SER A 12 1.33 5.14 -20.11
C SER A 12 0.07 4.33 -20.45
N ASP A 13 0.21 3.01 -20.45
CA ASP A 13 -0.80 2.05 -20.89
C ASP A 13 -0.50 0.66 -20.31
N CYS A 14 -1.22 -0.36 -20.79
CA CYS A 14 -1.11 -1.74 -20.32
C CYS A 14 -0.03 -2.57 -21.04
N THR A 15 0.82 -2.00 -21.90
CA THR A 15 1.84 -2.75 -22.67
C THR A 15 2.78 -3.55 -21.77
N LEU A 16 3.12 -3.05 -20.57
CA LEU A 16 3.94 -3.83 -19.63
C LEU A 16 3.30 -5.18 -19.32
N LEU A 17 1.99 -5.20 -19.09
CA LEU A 17 1.26 -6.43 -18.79
C LEU A 17 1.27 -7.40 -19.98
N GLU A 18 1.16 -6.87 -21.20
CA GLU A 18 1.23 -7.66 -22.42
C GLU A 18 2.62 -8.26 -22.63
N ASN A 19 3.67 -7.48 -22.39
CA ASN A 19 5.06 -7.94 -22.45
C ASN A 19 5.32 -9.04 -21.42
N LEU A 20 4.88 -8.86 -20.16
CA LEU A 20 5.02 -9.89 -19.11
C LEU A 20 4.34 -11.21 -19.52
N LYS A 21 3.16 -11.16 -20.14
CA LYS A 21 2.47 -12.36 -20.66
C LYS A 21 3.26 -13.01 -21.79
N LYS A 22 3.76 -12.20 -22.74
CA LYS A 22 4.54 -12.69 -23.89
C LYS A 22 5.82 -13.40 -23.44
N ASP A 23 6.44 -12.88 -22.39
CA ASP A 23 7.68 -13.43 -21.83
C ASP A 23 7.43 -14.59 -20.84
N ASN A 24 6.18 -15.06 -20.71
CA ASN A 24 5.75 -16.09 -19.75
C ASN A 24 6.16 -15.78 -18.30
N ILE A 25 6.19 -14.50 -17.93
CA ILE A 25 6.48 -14.10 -16.55
C ILE A 25 5.19 -14.29 -15.73
N PRO A 26 5.22 -15.10 -14.65
CA PRO A 26 4.05 -15.33 -13.82
C PRO A 26 3.72 -14.07 -13.00
N PHE A 27 2.47 -13.62 -13.06
CA PHE A 27 1.96 -12.55 -12.21
C PHE A 27 0.51 -12.82 -11.80
N ARG A 28 0.06 -12.14 -10.74
CA ARG A 28 -1.30 -12.23 -10.23
C ARG A 28 -1.89 -10.84 -10.04
N ASN A 29 -3.14 -10.68 -10.48
CA ASN A 29 -3.92 -9.50 -10.19
C ASN A 29 -4.50 -9.58 -8.78
N SER A 30 -4.22 -8.57 -7.96
CA SER A 30 -4.76 -8.44 -6.60
C SER A 30 -5.43 -7.08 -6.46
N LYS A 31 -6.61 -7.06 -5.82
CA LYS A 31 -7.30 -5.80 -5.49
C LYS A 31 -6.74 -5.25 -4.18
N PHE A 32 -6.53 -3.94 -4.16
CA PHE A 32 -5.93 -3.24 -3.05
C PHE A 32 -6.70 -1.96 -2.76
N GLU A 33 -7.28 -1.91 -1.56
CA GLU A 33 -7.88 -0.76 -0.89
C GLU A 33 -6.84 0.14 -0.23
N THR A 34 -6.73 1.44 -0.49
CA THR A 34 -6.05 2.35 0.46
C THR A 34 -6.68 3.73 0.48
N PHE A 35 -6.86 4.28 1.69
CA PHE A 35 -7.24 5.67 1.90
C PHE A 35 -6.54 6.26 3.12
N TYR A 36 -6.33 7.57 3.10
CA TYR A 36 -5.73 8.32 4.20
C TYR A 36 -6.82 9.01 4.99
N THR A 37 -6.76 8.91 6.31
CA THR A 37 -7.64 9.69 7.21
C THR A 37 -6.93 10.92 7.76
N GLN A 38 -5.59 10.90 7.82
CA GLN A 38 -4.77 12.02 8.28
C GLN A 38 -3.48 12.08 7.48
N ILE A 39 -3.11 13.28 7.03
CA ILE A 39 -1.85 13.55 6.32
C ILE A 39 -1.28 14.86 6.84
N THR A 40 -0.06 14.81 7.36
CA THR A 40 0.77 15.95 7.76
C THR A 40 2.19 15.72 7.26
N SER A 41 3.09 16.70 7.39
CA SER A 41 4.49 16.57 6.95
C SER A 41 5.21 15.40 7.65
N ASN A 42 4.93 15.20 8.93
CA ASN A 42 5.70 14.28 9.79
C ASN A 42 4.92 13.03 10.17
N HIS A 43 3.63 12.98 9.84
CA HIS A 43 2.72 11.94 10.30
C HIS A 43 1.60 11.69 9.31
N SER A 44 1.29 10.42 9.07
CA SER A 44 0.09 10.05 8.32
C SER A 44 -0.55 8.78 8.89
N VAL A 45 -1.87 8.70 8.77
CA VAL A 45 -2.64 7.50 9.09
C VAL A 45 -3.38 7.09 7.83
N LYS A 46 -3.12 5.87 7.40
CA LYS A 46 -3.83 5.25 6.28
C LYS A 46 -4.46 3.93 6.71
N PHE A 47 -5.54 3.59 6.03
CA PHE A 47 -6.19 2.31 6.15
C PHE A 47 -6.02 1.57 4.83
N GLN A 48 -5.66 0.31 4.91
CA GLN A 48 -5.32 -0.52 3.76
C GLN A 48 -6.07 -1.85 3.81
N SER A 49 -6.57 -2.32 2.67
CA SER A 49 -7.16 -3.65 2.53
C SER A 49 -6.47 -4.43 1.41
N PHE A 50 -6.13 -5.68 1.69
CA PHE A 50 -5.51 -6.60 0.74
C PHE A 50 -5.98 -8.02 1.05
N CYS A 51 -6.49 -8.74 0.04
CA CYS A 51 -6.90 -10.15 0.17
C CYS A 51 -7.80 -10.46 1.41
N ASN A 52 -8.80 -9.62 1.69
CA ASN A 52 -9.68 -9.69 2.87
C ASN A 52 -9.02 -9.45 4.23
N GLU A 53 -7.76 -8.99 4.25
CA GLU A 53 -7.10 -8.48 5.43
C GLU A 53 -7.15 -6.96 5.45
N PHE A 54 -7.26 -6.40 6.66
CA PHE A 54 -7.44 -4.97 6.88
C PHE A 54 -6.41 -4.47 7.86
N TYR A 55 -5.80 -3.33 7.55
CA TYR A 55 -4.72 -2.76 8.33
C TYR A 55 -4.96 -1.28 8.55
N LYS A 56 -4.55 -0.81 9.72
CA LYS A 56 -4.29 0.59 10.00
C LYS A 56 -2.78 0.77 10.02
N ILE A 57 -2.27 1.70 9.23
CA ILE A 57 -0.85 1.98 9.12
C ILE A 57 -0.65 3.43 9.56
N THR A 58 0.16 3.59 10.60
CA THR A 58 0.57 4.90 11.12
C THR A 58 2.02 5.12 10.73
N LYS A 59 2.27 6.12 9.89
CA LYS A 59 3.60 6.47 9.43
C LYS A 59 4.08 7.70 10.18
N PHE A 60 5.28 7.60 10.73
CA PHE A 60 6.03 8.73 11.27
C PHE A 60 7.20 9.01 10.33
N ASN A 61 7.20 10.18 9.71
CA ASN A 61 8.33 10.65 8.92
C ASN A 61 9.31 11.33 9.89
N ASN A 62 10.29 10.57 10.38
CA ASN A 62 11.52 11.18 10.85
C ASN A 62 12.41 11.47 9.62
N SER A 63 13.21 12.54 9.70
CA SER A 63 14.03 13.06 8.60
C SER A 63 15.02 12.06 7.99
N ILE A 64 15.23 10.91 8.62
CA ILE A 64 16.27 9.93 8.25
C ILE A 64 15.67 8.60 7.79
N LEU A 65 14.56 8.13 8.39
CA LEU A 65 13.94 6.85 8.07
C LEU A 65 12.43 6.90 8.29
N GLU A 66 11.68 6.30 7.36
CA GLU A 66 10.25 6.06 7.51
C GLU A 66 10.02 4.97 8.56
N GLN A 67 9.20 5.25 9.56
CA GLN A 67 8.74 4.25 10.53
C GLN A 67 7.25 4.02 10.34
N ASN A 68 6.90 2.85 9.81
CA ASN A 68 5.52 2.41 9.69
C ASN A 68 5.17 1.50 10.88
N GLN A 69 4.16 1.88 11.64
CA GLN A 69 3.49 1.00 12.59
C GLN A 69 2.25 0.41 11.93
N GLU A 70 2.23 -0.90 11.77
CA GLU A 70 1.13 -1.62 11.15
C GLU A 70 0.31 -2.37 12.22
N GLU A 71 -0.99 -2.09 12.27
CA GLU A 71 -1.95 -2.76 13.15
C GLU A 71 -2.98 -3.50 12.28
N LYS A 72 -3.11 -4.82 12.47
CA LYS A 72 -4.19 -5.59 11.85
C LYS A 72 -5.52 -5.25 12.53
N ILE A 73 -6.53 -4.92 11.73
CA ILE A 73 -7.86 -4.50 12.21
C ILE A 73 -8.97 -5.37 11.60
N SER A 74 -10.17 -5.25 12.14
CA SER A 74 -11.35 -5.89 11.56
C SER A 74 -11.95 -5.08 10.40
N LYS A 75 -12.66 -5.75 9.50
CA LYS A 75 -13.44 -5.12 8.43
C LYS A 75 -14.37 -4.02 8.96
N LYS A 76 -15.04 -4.26 10.08
CA LYS A 76 -15.94 -3.26 10.70
C LYS A 76 -15.22 -1.97 11.07
N LYS A 77 -13.99 -2.05 11.61
CA LYS A 77 -13.17 -0.87 11.91
C LYS A 77 -12.75 -0.13 10.63
N PHE A 78 -12.35 -0.88 9.59
CA PHE A 78 -11.97 -0.33 8.29
C PHE A 78 -13.11 0.45 7.63
N GLU A 79 -14.30 -0.16 7.53
CA GLU A 79 -15.48 0.49 6.94
C GLU A 79 -15.93 1.71 7.77
N LYS A 80 -15.77 1.67 9.10
CA LYS A 80 -16.08 2.82 9.96
C LYS A 80 -15.13 3.99 9.69
N ALA A 81 -13.85 3.73 9.46
CA ALA A 81 -12.86 4.78 9.19
C ALA A 81 -13.02 5.43 7.81
N ARG A 82 -13.77 4.79 6.90
CA ARG A 82 -14.08 5.29 5.56
C ARG A 82 -15.27 6.27 5.54
N LYS A 83 -16.18 6.15 6.51
CA LYS A 83 -17.38 7.00 6.64
C LYS A 83 -17.06 8.29 7.38
#